data_AF-A0AAJ2C3D7-F1
#
_entry.id   AF-A0AAJ2C3D7-F1
#
_cell.length_a   1.000
_cell.length_b   1.000
_cell.length_c   1.000
_cell.angle_alpha   90.00
_cell.angle_beta   90.00
_cell.angle_gamma   90.00
#
_symmetry.space_group_name_H-M   'P 1'
#
loop_
_entity.id
_entity.type
_entity.pdbx_description
1 polymer ?
#
loop_
_entity_poly.entity_id
_entity_poly.type
_entity_poly.pdbx_seq_one_letter_code
_entity_poly.pdbx_strand_id
1 'polypeptide(L)'
;MSNWNTIHFFNDKIFHSEIIPDLRGNGVILSFYFNSKLGQYILGDNTNSKQRIDKIIAFCNGFNDHFNFHEARYTIQTRQKKITEDYSIFVDSKLKDDRDFIRKYGQEIEDLSAILTLIIFSECAVYNPHLILHSGYFTAKNGSIAEECCEKIIRSETSGVFDYFGSGIINWLTHENLRLLELDKENLHLTNEEDDDYPNEFLSFSQLAIDNSCGLLTVSNVNERVIKMIEKPKLSIVLDRDNLKYEYIIWNE
;
A
#
# COMPACT_ATOMS: atom_id res chain seq x y z
N MET A 1 -13.10 15.89 -5.32
CA MET A 1 -12.18 15.96 -4.17
C MET A 1 -10.99 15.10 -4.53
N SER A 2 -9.77 15.63 -4.43
CA SER A 2 -8.54 14.83 -4.63
C SER A 2 -8.47 13.73 -3.57
N ASN A 3 -7.83 12.60 -3.90
CA ASN A 3 -7.58 11.56 -2.91
C ASN A 3 -6.65 12.10 -1.82
N TRP A 4 -6.96 11.78 -0.57
CA TRP A 4 -6.09 12.06 0.56
C TRP A 4 -5.10 10.90 0.71
N ASN A 5 -3.89 11.10 0.20
CA ASN A 5 -2.84 10.09 0.26
C ASN A 5 -1.90 10.40 1.43
N THR A 6 -1.45 9.37 2.14
CA THR A 6 -0.56 9.51 3.30
C THR A 6 0.50 8.41 3.32
N ILE A 7 1.64 8.74 3.92
CA ILE A 7 2.78 7.84 4.08
C ILE A 7 2.99 7.54 5.57
N HIS A 8 3.07 6.26 5.89
CA HIS A 8 3.14 5.73 7.24
C HIS A 8 4.38 4.86 7.44
N PHE A 9 4.89 4.81 8.67
CA PHE A 9 5.92 3.83 9.00
C PHE A 9 5.36 2.41 8.94
N PHE A 10 6.17 1.49 8.42
CA PHE A 10 5.74 0.14 8.10
C PHE A 10 6.86 -0.88 8.36
N ASN A 11 6.58 -1.87 9.20
CA ASN A 11 7.46 -3.01 9.41
C ASN A 11 7.24 -4.04 8.30
N ASP A 12 7.94 -3.80 7.19
CA ASP A 12 7.95 -4.67 6.01
C ASP A 12 8.43 -6.09 6.35
N LYS A 13 9.35 -6.24 7.31
CA LYS A 13 9.83 -7.56 7.74
C LYS A 13 8.69 -8.41 8.32
N ILE A 14 7.92 -7.88 9.28
CA ILE A 14 6.77 -8.60 9.85
C ILE A 14 5.73 -8.88 8.76
N PHE A 15 5.48 -7.92 7.86
CA PHE A 15 4.56 -8.13 6.76
C PHE A 15 4.96 -9.32 5.88
N HIS A 16 6.24 -9.40 5.50
CA HIS A 16 6.76 -10.48 4.66
C HIS A 16 6.95 -11.81 5.39
N SER A 17 7.31 -11.81 6.68
CA SER A 17 7.58 -13.04 7.44
C SER A 17 6.36 -13.62 8.15
N GLU A 18 5.32 -12.84 8.41
CA GLU A 18 4.14 -13.27 9.18
C GLU A 18 2.83 -13.07 8.41
N ILE A 19 2.56 -11.86 7.91
CA ILE A 19 1.26 -11.53 7.32
C ILE A 19 1.05 -12.21 5.97
N ILE A 20 2.00 -12.09 5.04
CA ILE A 20 1.89 -12.74 3.72
C ILE A 20 1.78 -14.26 3.85
N PRO A 21 2.61 -14.96 4.66
CA PRO A 21 2.44 -16.38 4.91
C PRO A 21 1.07 -16.74 5.48
N ASP A 22 0.49 -15.92 6.38
CA ASP A 22 -0.86 -16.15 6.91
C ASP A 22 -1.92 -16.03 5.81
N LEU A 23 -1.84 -14.98 4.98
CA LEU A 23 -2.76 -14.73 3.86
C LEU A 23 -2.70 -15.80 2.77
N ARG A 24 -1.61 -16.57 2.68
CA ARG A 24 -1.44 -17.70 1.75
C ARG A 24 -1.66 -19.07 2.37
N GLY A 25 -1.64 -19.13 3.70
CA GLY A 25 -1.65 -20.37 4.47
C GLY A 25 -3.00 -20.62 5.14
N ASN A 26 -2.96 -20.80 6.45
CA ASN A 26 -4.14 -21.19 7.24
C ASN A 26 -5.02 -20.00 7.63
N GLY A 27 -4.62 -18.76 7.33
CA GLY A 27 -5.38 -17.54 7.61
C GLY A 27 -5.76 -17.37 9.08
N VAL A 28 -4.86 -17.65 10.02
CA VAL A 28 -5.11 -17.52 11.46
C VAL A 28 -5.27 -16.05 11.83
N ILE A 29 -4.34 -15.19 11.39
CA ILE A 29 -4.39 -13.73 11.61
C ILE A 29 -5.57 -13.15 10.84
N LEU A 30 -5.73 -13.53 9.56
CA LEU A 30 -6.87 -13.13 8.74
C LEU A 30 -8.19 -13.47 9.44
N SER A 31 -8.38 -14.72 9.88
CA SER A 31 -9.58 -15.18 10.58
C SER A 31 -9.83 -14.42 11.87
N PHE A 32 -8.78 -14.11 12.64
CA PHE A 32 -8.90 -13.32 13.86
C PHE A 32 -9.49 -11.94 13.56
N TYR A 33 -8.93 -11.21 12.59
CA TYR A 33 -9.42 -9.88 12.23
C TYR A 33 -10.79 -9.92 11.58
N PHE A 34 -11.04 -10.87 10.67
CA PHE A 34 -12.33 -11.04 10.01
C PHE A 34 -13.48 -11.24 11.00
N ASN A 35 -13.23 -11.98 12.09
CA ASN A 35 -14.23 -12.27 13.12
C ASN A 35 -14.20 -11.28 14.30
N SER A 36 -13.27 -10.33 14.34
CA SER A 36 -13.19 -9.30 15.37
C SER A 36 -14.36 -8.31 15.28
N LYS A 37 -14.67 -7.62 16.37
CA LYS A 37 -15.73 -6.60 16.41
C LYS A 37 -15.49 -5.49 15.36
N LEU A 38 -14.24 -5.07 15.20
CA LEU A 38 -13.86 -4.04 14.23
C LEU A 38 -13.91 -4.57 12.79
N GLY A 39 -13.47 -5.81 12.56
CA GLY A 39 -13.60 -6.45 11.25
C GLY A 39 -15.06 -6.62 10.83
N GLN A 40 -15.95 -7.03 11.73
CA GLN A 40 -17.39 -7.10 11.46
C GLN A 40 -18.00 -5.72 11.18
N TYR A 41 -17.54 -4.68 11.89
CA TYR A 41 -17.96 -3.30 11.62
C TYR A 41 -17.57 -2.83 10.21
N ILE A 42 -16.38 -3.20 9.74
CA ILE A 42 -15.87 -2.86 8.40
C ILE A 42 -16.56 -3.67 7.31
N LEU A 43 -16.65 -5.00 7.50
CA LEU A 43 -17.11 -5.95 6.47
C LEU A 43 -18.63 -6.06 6.37
N GLY A 44 -19.38 -5.52 7.32
CA GLY A 44 -20.84 -5.61 7.38
C GLY A 44 -21.34 -7.03 7.69
N ASP A 45 -22.27 -7.55 6.88
CA ASP A 45 -22.76 -8.93 7.03
C ASP A 45 -21.61 -9.90 6.81
N ASN A 46 -21.26 -10.64 7.86
CA ASN A 46 -20.17 -11.62 7.85
C ASN A 46 -20.61 -13.01 8.30
N THR A 47 -21.87 -13.36 8.02
CA THR A 47 -22.46 -14.66 8.39
C THR A 47 -21.79 -15.87 7.71
N ASN A 48 -21.13 -15.67 6.57
CA ASN A 48 -20.38 -16.68 5.82
C ASN A 48 -18.84 -16.50 5.91
N SER A 49 -18.35 -15.95 7.02
CA SER A 49 -16.94 -15.56 7.21
C SER A 49 -15.92 -16.60 6.76
N LYS A 50 -16.11 -17.87 7.14
CA LYS A 50 -15.21 -18.97 6.74
C LYS A 50 -15.06 -19.09 5.22
N GLN A 51 -16.17 -19.04 4.48
CA GLN A 51 -16.13 -19.15 3.02
C GLN A 51 -15.43 -17.95 2.38
N ARG A 52 -15.63 -16.75 2.92
CA ARG A 52 -14.95 -15.53 2.45
C ARG A 52 -13.45 -15.62 2.71
N ILE A 53 -13.04 -16.04 3.90
CA ILE A 53 -11.62 -16.28 4.26
C ILE A 53 -10.98 -17.28 3.30
N ASP A 54 -11.60 -18.45 3.08
CA ASP A 54 -11.07 -19.49 2.19
C ASP A 54 -10.87 -18.95 0.75
N LYS A 55 -11.79 -18.11 0.27
CA LYS A 55 -11.70 -17.47 -1.04
C LYS A 55 -10.61 -16.40 -1.11
N ILE A 56 -10.46 -15.58 -0.07
CA ILE A 56 -9.38 -14.60 0.04
C ILE A 56 -8.03 -15.32 0.00
N ILE A 57 -7.86 -16.39 0.78
CA ILE A 57 -6.60 -17.18 0.77
C ILE A 57 -6.31 -17.73 -0.62
N ALA A 58 -7.33 -18.32 -1.27
CA ALA A 58 -7.18 -18.83 -2.64
C ALA A 58 -6.82 -17.72 -3.63
N PHE A 59 -7.33 -16.51 -3.45
CA PHE A 59 -6.99 -15.33 -4.25
C PHE A 59 -5.56 -14.82 -3.97
N CYS A 60 -5.16 -14.74 -2.70
CA CYS A 60 -3.83 -14.33 -2.24
C CYS A 60 -2.71 -15.26 -2.74
N ASN A 61 -3.02 -16.53 -3.00
CA ASN A 61 -2.10 -17.49 -3.63
C ASN A 61 -1.78 -17.17 -5.09
N GLY A 62 -2.52 -16.27 -5.74
CA GLY A 62 -2.24 -15.80 -7.10
C GLY A 62 -1.33 -14.57 -7.18
N PHE A 63 -0.82 -14.06 -6.05
CA PHE A 63 0.13 -12.96 -6.03
C PHE A 63 1.57 -13.42 -6.23
N ASN A 64 2.42 -12.52 -6.72
CA ASN A 64 3.86 -12.75 -6.82
C ASN A 64 4.54 -12.80 -5.44
N ASP A 65 5.84 -13.12 -5.38
CA ASP A 65 6.58 -13.27 -4.11
C ASP A 65 6.62 -12.01 -3.24
N HIS A 66 6.60 -10.83 -3.86
CA HIS A 66 6.56 -9.55 -3.14
C HIS A 66 5.15 -9.14 -2.70
N PHE A 67 4.12 -9.91 -3.08
CA PHE A 67 2.71 -9.66 -2.76
C PHE A 67 2.18 -8.30 -3.21
N ASN A 68 2.78 -7.68 -4.24
CA ASN A 68 2.37 -6.36 -4.73
C ASN A 68 1.44 -6.42 -5.96
N PHE A 69 1.41 -7.52 -6.70
CA PHE A 69 0.44 -7.72 -7.79
C PHE A 69 -0.04 -9.17 -7.94
N HIS A 70 -1.25 -9.33 -8.48
CA HIS A 70 -1.82 -10.63 -8.81
C HIS A 70 -1.41 -11.05 -10.24
N GLU A 71 -0.75 -12.21 -10.38
CA GLU A 71 -0.10 -12.65 -11.63
C GLU A 71 -1.07 -12.78 -12.81
N ALA A 72 -2.27 -13.32 -12.56
CA ALA A 72 -3.29 -13.43 -13.61
C ALA A 72 -3.71 -12.06 -14.17
N ARG A 73 -3.85 -11.04 -13.30
CA ARG A 73 -4.18 -9.68 -13.74
C ARG A 73 -2.99 -9.01 -14.42
N TYR A 74 -1.79 -9.22 -13.89
CA TYR A 74 -0.54 -8.76 -14.51
C TYR A 74 -0.39 -9.27 -15.95
N THR A 75 -0.67 -10.54 -16.18
CA THR A 75 -0.62 -11.15 -17.52
C THR A 75 -1.61 -10.49 -18.48
N ILE A 76 -2.82 -10.16 -18.01
CA ILE A 76 -3.81 -9.41 -18.81
C ILE A 76 -3.29 -8.01 -19.12
N GLN A 77 -2.80 -7.29 -18.11
CA GLN A 77 -2.41 -5.89 -18.22
C GLN A 77 -1.12 -5.67 -19.00
N THR A 78 -0.21 -6.65 -19.02
CA THR A 78 1.07 -6.58 -19.75
C THR A 78 1.06 -7.31 -21.08
N ARG A 79 -0.08 -7.94 -21.46
CA ARG A 79 -0.27 -8.60 -22.75
C ARG A 79 0.16 -7.68 -23.88
N GLN A 80 1.10 -8.15 -24.71
CA GLN A 80 1.57 -7.45 -25.89
C GLN A 80 0.68 -7.78 -27.09
N LYS A 81 0.40 -6.77 -27.92
CA LYS A 81 -0.34 -6.95 -29.16
C LYS A 81 0.44 -7.84 -30.13
N LYS A 82 -0.24 -8.81 -30.75
CA LYS A 82 0.36 -9.62 -31.83
C LYS A 82 0.35 -8.86 -33.15
N ILE A 83 1.32 -9.14 -34.02
CA ILE A 83 1.41 -8.51 -35.36
C ILE A 83 0.13 -8.77 -36.18
N THR A 84 -0.47 -9.94 -36.02
CA THR A 84 -1.64 -10.42 -36.76
C THR A 84 -2.99 -9.96 -36.19
N GLU A 85 -3.01 -9.22 -35.08
CA GLU A 85 -4.23 -8.77 -34.41
C GLU A 85 -4.49 -7.29 -34.73
N ASP A 86 -5.73 -6.88 -34.95
CA ASP A 86 -6.07 -5.45 -35.06
C ASP A 86 -5.98 -4.76 -33.69
N TYR A 87 -5.58 -3.48 -33.67
CA TYR A 87 -5.39 -2.75 -32.40
C TYR A 87 -6.68 -2.62 -31.59
N SER A 88 -7.81 -2.34 -32.24
CA SER A 88 -9.12 -2.27 -31.56
C SER A 88 -9.50 -3.60 -30.92
N ILE A 89 -9.37 -4.71 -31.66
CA ILE A 89 -9.62 -6.06 -31.15
C ILE A 89 -8.72 -6.38 -29.95
N PHE A 90 -7.43 -6.00 -30.04
CA PHE A 90 -6.48 -6.18 -28.95
C PHE A 90 -6.91 -5.44 -27.67
N VAL A 91 -7.30 -4.17 -27.79
CA VAL A 91 -7.74 -3.34 -26.66
C VAL A 91 -9.05 -3.89 -26.08
N ASP A 92 -10.02 -4.22 -26.93
CA ASP A 92 -11.34 -4.72 -26.49
C ASP A 92 -11.21 -6.08 -25.77
N SER A 93 -10.37 -6.98 -26.28
CA SER A 93 -10.07 -8.25 -25.62
C SER A 93 -9.43 -8.03 -24.26
N LYS A 94 -8.41 -7.17 -24.18
CA LYS A 94 -7.70 -6.88 -22.92
C LYS A 94 -8.64 -6.29 -21.86
N LEU A 95 -9.49 -5.33 -22.26
CA LEU A 95 -10.49 -4.74 -21.36
C LEU A 95 -11.56 -5.74 -20.95
N LYS A 96 -11.95 -6.65 -21.84
CA LYS A 96 -12.89 -7.74 -21.51
C LYS A 96 -12.27 -8.69 -20.48
N ASP A 97 -11.02 -9.11 -20.69
CA ASP A 97 -10.32 -10.02 -19.79
C ASP A 97 -10.16 -9.40 -18.39
N ASP A 98 -9.81 -8.11 -18.28
CA ASP A 98 -9.71 -7.41 -16.98
C ASP A 98 -11.09 -7.29 -16.30
N ARG A 99 -12.16 -6.99 -17.06
CA ARG A 99 -13.53 -6.99 -16.52
C ARG A 99 -13.96 -8.38 -16.03
N ASP A 100 -13.61 -9.43 -16.76
CA ASP A 100 -13.95 -10.80 -16.37
C ASP A 100 -13.15 -11.23 -15.12
N PHE A 101 -11.89 -10.76 -14.99
CA PHE A 101 -11.11 -10.92 -13.75
C PHE A 101 -11.78 -10.23 -12.55
N ILE A 102 -12.16 -8.96 -12.68
CA ILE A 102 -12.85 -8.21 -11.61
C ILE A 102 -14.22 -8.83 -11.31
N ARG A 103 -14.96 -9.31 -12.30
CA ARG A 103 -16.23 -10.02 -12.06
C ARG A 103 -16.02 -11.32 -11.29
N LYS A 104 -14.93 -12.02 -11.55
CA LYS A 104 -14.61 -13.31 -10.91
C LYS A 104 -14.16 -13.13 -9.45
N TYR A 105 -13.35 -12.11 -9.17
CA TYR A 105 -12.68 -11.93 -7.88
C TYR A 105 -13.13 -10.67 -7.11
N GLY A 106 -14.20 -10.01 -7.56
CA GLY A 106 -14.58 -8.69 -7.04
C GLY A 106 -14.86 -8.68 -5.54
N GLN A 107 -15.52 -9.72 -5.01
CA GLN A 107 -15.78 -9.83 -3.58
C GLN A 107 -14.48 -10.06 -2.79
N GLU A 108 -13.61 -10.92 -3.29
CA GLU A 108 -12.31 -11.22 -2.66
C GLU A 108 -11.42 -9.97 -2.62
N ILE A 109 -11.43 -9.18 -3.69
CA ILE A 109 -10.72 -7.90 -3.77
C ILE A 109 -11.27 -6.90 -2.77
N GLU A 110 -12.60 -6.72 -2.72
CA GLU A 110 -13.26 -5.79 -1.81
C GLU A 110 -13.00 -6.16 -0.34
N ASP A 111 -13.21 -7.43 0.02
CA ASP A 111 -12.98 -7.93 1.37
C ASP A 111 -11.52 -7.80 1.78
N LEU A 112 -10.59 -8.17 0.89
CA LEU A 112 -9.16 -8.07 1.16
C LEU A 112 -8.73 -6.62 1.32
N SER A 113 -9.12 -5.72 0.41
CA SER A 113 -8.77 -4.29 0.47
C SER A 113 -9.21 -3.66 1.80
N ALA A 114 -10.42 -4.00 2.25
CA ALA A 114 -10.98 -3.50 3.51
C ALA A 114 -10.26 -4.08 4.74
N ILE A 115 -10.10 -5.41 4.80
CA ILE A 115 -9.54 -6.06 6.00
C ILE A 115 -8.01 -5.95 6.08
N LEU A 116 -7.30 -5.91 4.94
CA LEU A 116 -5.84 -5.81 4.91
C LEU A 116 -5.35 -4.50 5.52
N THR A 117 -6.06 -3.41 5.27
CA THR A 117 -5.76 -2.10 5.90
C THR A 117 -5.84 -2.22 7.43
N LEU A 118 -6.88 -2.87 7.97
CA LEU A 118 -6.99 -3.12 9.42
C LEU A 118 -5.83 -3.99 9.93
N ILE A 119 -5.53 -5.10 9.24
CA ILE A 119 -4.46 -6.02 9.62
C ILE A 119 -3.12 -5.29 9.66
N ILE A 120 -2.79 -4.53 8.61
CA ILE A 120 -1.50 -3.83 8.52
C ILE A 120 -1.36 -2.79 9.63
N PHE A 121 -2.36 -1.93 9.88
CA PHE A 121 -2.26 -0.95 10.97
C PHE A 121 -2.33 -1.54 12.38
N SER A 122 -2.83 -2.78 12.52
CA SER A 122 -2.81 -3.47 13.80
C SER A 122 -1.48 -4.19 14.06
N GLU A 123 -0.88 -4.76 13.00
CA GLU A 123 0.25 -5.68 13.12
C GLU A 123 1.61 -5.08 12.72
N CYS A 124 1.63 -4.19 11.72
CA CYS A 124 2.85 -3.84 11.00
C CYS A 124 3.07 -2.33 10.80
N ALA A 125 2.04 -1.47 10.90
CA ALA A 125 2.16 -0.06 10.56
C ALA A 125 1.74 0.86 11.70
N VAL A 126 2.26 2.09 11.67
CA VAL A 126 1.89 3.15 12.60
C VAL A 126 1.00 4.15 11.89
N TYR A 127 -0.18 4.44 12.45
CA TYR A 127 -1.05 5.47 11.88
C TYR A 127 -0.50 6.88 12.08
N ASN A 128 -0.01 7.18 13.28
CA ASN A 128 0.57 8.48 13.63
C ASN A 128 1.92 8.31 14.34
N PRO A 129 2.95 9.08 13.95
CA PRO A 129 2.88 10.17 12.98
C PRO A 129 2.86 9.68 11.52
N HIS A 130 2.30 10.49 10.62
CA HIS A 130 2.29 10.22 9.18
C HIS A 130 2.53 11.49 8.37
N LEU A 131 3.07 11.30 7.16
CA LEU A 131 3.34 12.37 6.22
C LEU A 131 2.20 12.46 5.19
N ILE A 132 1.69 13.66 4.93
CA ILE A 132 0.71 13.87 3.84
C ILE A 132 1.44 13.72 2.50
N LEU A 133 0.93 12.89 1.59
CA LEU A 133 1.47 12.76 0.23
C LEU A 133 0.82 13.77 -0.72
N HIS A 134 1.58 14.77 -1.12
CA HIS A 134 1.14 15.72 -2.14
C HIS A 134 1.65 15.33 -3.53
N SER A 135 0.74 15.22 -4.50
CA SER A 135 1.10 14.97 -5.89
C SER A 135 1.82 16.17 -6.48
N GLY A 136 3.06 15.99 -6.92
CA GLY A 136 3.81 17.00 -7.67
C GLY A 136 5.02 17.62 -6.96
N TYR A 137 5.46 17.10 -5.80
CA TYR A 137 6.56 17.73 -5.04
C TYR A 137 7.93 17.08 -5.23
N PHE A 138 8.00 15.87 -5.78
CA PHE A 138 9.28 15.26 -6.14
C PHE A 138 9.23 14.70 -7.55
N THR A 139 10.30 14.95 -8.28
CA THR A 139 10.70 14.18 -9.45
C THR A 139 12.05 13.56 -9.16
N ALA A 140 12.46 12.58 -9.95
CA ALA A 140 13.79 12.05 -9.86
C ALA A 140 14.38 11.92 -11.26
N LYS A 141 15.70 11.86 -11.33
CA LYS A 141 16.39 11.61 -12.60
C LYS A 141 15.93 10.28 -13.22
N ASN A 142 15.55 10.31 -14.49
CA ASN A 142 15.12 9.10 -15.19
C ASN A 142 16.18 7.99 -15.14
N GLY A 143 15.74 6.76 -14.83
CA GLY A 143 16.54 5.56 -14.66
C GLY A 143 17.30 5.45 -13.33
N SER A 144 17.07 6.37 -12.38
CA SER A 144 17.67 6.33 -11.04
C SER A 144 16.87 5.43 -10.09
N ILE A 145 17.50 5.05 -8.97
CA ILE A 145 16.81 4.32 -7.89
C ILE A 145 15.78 5.25 -7.24
N ALA A 146 16.13 6.53 -7.11
CA ALA A 146 15.22 7.56 -6.61
C ALA A 146 13.91 7.61 -7.43
N GLU A 147 13.98 7.49 -8.76
CA GLU A 147 12.78 7.41 -9.62
C GLU A 147 11.93 6.21 -9.28
N GLU A 148 12.52 5.00 -9.19
CA GLU A 148 11.77 3.78 -8.85
C GLU A 148 11.07 3.91 -7.48
N CYS A 149 11.76 4.46 -6.48
CA CYS A 149 11.20 4.69 -5.15
C CYS A 149 10.06 5.72 -5.17
N CYS A 150 10.24 6.83 -5.89
CA CYS A 150 9.19 7.85 -6.06
C CYS A 150 7.96 7.30 -6.78
N GLU A 151 8.17 6.53 -7.86
CA GLU A 151 7.06 5.90 -8.59
C GLU A 151 6.28 4.95 -7.70
N LYS A 152 6.96 4.12 -6.88
CA LYS A 152 6.32 3.23 -5.91
C LYS A 152 5.51 4.00 -4.87
N ILE A 153 6.00 5.12 -4.35
CA ILE A 153 5.23 5.93 -3.38
C ILE A 153 3.98 6.53 -4.04
N ILE A 154 4.13 7.10 -5.24
CA ILE A 154 3.07 7.93 -5.85
C ILE A 154 2.00 7.07 -6.54
N ARG A 155 2.37 5.88 -7.04
CA ARG A 155 1.52 5.05 -7.89
C ARG A 155 1.33 3.67 -7.31
N SER A 156 0.09 3.20 -7.42
CA SER A 156 -0.24 1.80 -7.19
C SER A 156 0.51 0.93 -8.18
N GLU A 157 0.96 -0.24 -7.72
CA GLU A 157 1.65 -1.20 -8.58
C GLU A 157 0.77 -1.56 -9.78
N THR A 158 1.40 -1.83 -10.93
CA THR A 158 0.65 -2.32 -12.09
C THR A 158 -0.03 -3.63 -11.70
N SER A 159 -1.36 -3.71 -11.88
CA SER A 159 -2.18 -4.84 -11.41
C SER A 159 -2.31 -5.01 -9.89
N GLY A 160 -2.00 -3.98 -9.11
CA GLY A 160 -2.36 -3.89 -7.69
C GLY A 160 -3.88 -3.91 -7.49
N VAL A 161 -4.33 -4.46 -6.36
CA VAL A 161 -5.77 -4.62 -6.03
C VAL A 161 -6.12 -4.10 -4.64
N PHE A 162 -5.16 -3.51 -3.92
CA PHE A 162 -5.33 -3.14 -2.51
C PHE A 162 -5.88 -1.73 -2.27
N ASP A 163 -6.04 -0.93 -3.34
CA ASP A 163 -6.62 0.41 -3.36
C ASP A 163 -7.99 0.43 -4.05
N TYR A 164 -8.74 -0.67 -3.96
CA TYR A 164 -9.99 -0.84 -4.70
C TYR A 164 -10.99 0.28 -4.38
N PHE A 165 -11.67 0.81 -5.41
CA PHE A 165 -12.48 2.04 -5.34
C PHE A 165 -11.73 3.31 -4.90
N GLY A 166 -10.40 3.34 -4.99
CA GLY A 166 -9.57 4.51 -4.67
C GLY A 166 -9.32 4.70 -3.18
N SER A 167 -9.55 3.67 -2.36
CA SER A 167 -9.27 3.66 -0.93
C SER A 167 -8.53 2.38 -0.53
N GLY A 168 -7.55 2.51 0.36
CA GLY A 168 -6.74 1.39 0.83
C GLY A 168 -5.25 1.60 0.59
N ILE A 169 -4.52 0.52 0.37
CA ILE A 169 -3.06 0.53 0.25
C ILE A 169 -2.68 0.77 -1.20
N ILE A 170 -1.93 1.84 -1.45
CA ILE A 170 -1.39 2.16 -2.77
C ILE A 170 -0.18 1.25 -3.04
N ASN A 171 0.83 1.33 -2.17
CA ASN A 171 2.10 0.61 -2.30
C ASN A 171 2.92 0.72 -1.01
N TRP A 172 4.12 0.12 -1.00
CA TRP A 172 5.10 0.29 0.07
C TRP A 172 6.53 0.29 -0.46
N LEU A 173 7.42 0.96 0.28
CA LEU A 173 8.86 0.81 0.17
C LEU A 173 9.35 -0.05 1.33
N THR A 174 10.16 -1.06 1.05
CA THR A 174 10.82 -1.85 2.09
C THR A 174 11.90 -1.02 2.78
N HIS A 175 12.36 -1.47 3.95
CA HIS A 175 13.51 -0.86 4.61
C HIS A 175 14.75 -0.83 3.69
N GLU A 176 14.94 -1.87 2.88
CA GLU A 176 16.01 -1.92 1.87
C GLU A 176 15.84 -0.86 0.78
N ASN A 177 14.62 -0.66 0.27
CA ASN A 177 14.35 0.38 -0.71
C ASN A 177 14.70 1.78 -0.17
N LEU A 178 14.37 2.06 1.09
CA LEU A 178 14.73 3.35 1.70
C LEU A 178 16.25 3.54 1.84
N ARG A 179 16.98 2.48 2.18
CA ARG A 179 18.45 2.55 2.23
C ARG A 179 19.07 2.80 0.86
N LEU A 180 18.48 2.24 -0.20
CA LEU A 180 18.90 2.50 -1.56
C LEU A 180 18.56 3.94 -2.00
N LEU A 181 17.38 4.44 -1.63
CA LEU A 181 16.98 5.83 -1.85
C LEU A 181 17.94 6.81 -1.16
N GLU A 182 18.33 6.55 0.09
CA GLU A 182 19.27 7.40 0.83
C GLU A 182 20.66 7.48 0.17
N LEU A 183 21.10 6.39 -0.49
CA LEU A 183 22.35 6.36 -1.26
C LEU A 183 22.25 7.08 -2.61
N ASP A 184 21.04 7.36 -3.10
CA ASP A 184 20.75 7.95 -4.41
C ASP A 184 19.99 9.27 -4.30
N LYS A 185 19.93 9.85 -3.09
CA LYS A 185 19.06 10.99 -2.77
C LYS A 185 19.40 12.26 -3.54
N GLU A 186 20.63 12.40 -4.04
CA GLU A 186 21.02 13.52 -4.90
C GLU A 186 20.29 13.53 -6.25
N ASN A 187 19.72 12.40 -6.67
CA ASN A 187 18.90 12.30 -7.88
C ASN A 187 17.43 12.66 -7.63
N LEU A 188 17.03 12.99 -6.40
CA LEU A 188 15.73 13.52 -6.05
C LEU A 188 15.70 15.04 -6.30
N HIS A 189 14.68 15.52 -6.99
CA HIS A 189 14.55 16.92 -7.42
C HIS A 189 13.18 17.49 -7.09
N LEU A 190 13.15 18.76 -6.72
CA LEU A 190 11.93 19.54 -6.52
C LEU A 190 11.27 19.84 -7.86
N THR A 191 9.95 19.69 -7.95
CA THR A 191 9.22 20.07 -9.18
C THR A 191 9.00 21.58 -9.29
N ASN A 192 9.05 22.31 -8.17
CA ASN A 192 8.99 23.77 -8.09
C ASN A 192 10.06 24.26 -7.11
N GLU A 193 10.80 25.32 -7.46
CA GLU A 193 11.84 25.91 -6.59
C GLU A 193 11.28 26.97 -5.62
N GLU A 194 10.00 27.35 -5.74
CA GLU A 194 9.38 28.48 -5.01
C GLU A 194 8.61 28.08 -3.72
N ASP A 195 8.30 26.81 -3.51
CA ASP A 195 7.80 26.12 -2.30
C ASP A 195 8.55 24.76 -2.30
N ASP A 196 9.05 24.11 -1.25
CA ASP A 196 8.55 23.93 0.12
C ASP A 196 9.60 23.08 0.88
N ASP A 197 9.62 23.09 2.21
CA ASP A 197 10.47 22.19 3.02
C ASP A 197 10.11 20.70 2.88
N TYR A 198 8.97 20.38 2.24
CA TYR A 198 8.42 19.04 2.09
C TYR A 198 9.42 17.95 1.65
N PRO A 199 10.35 18.19 0.71
CA PRO A 199 11.32 17.17 0.29
C PRO A 199 12.42 16.93 1.29
N ASN A 200 12.79 17.95 2.06
CA ASN A 200 13.60 17.75 3.25
C ASN A 200 12.81 16.98 4.31
N GLU A 201 11.51 17.24 4.49
CA GLU A 201 10.67 16.50 5.44
C GLU A 201 10.50 15.03 5.04
N PHE A 202 10.27 14.74 3.77
CA PHE A 202 10.15 13.38 3.25
C PHE A 202 11.44 12.60 3.41
N LEU A 203 12.59 13.20 3.06
CA LEU A 203 13.89 12.58 3.28
C LEU A 203 14.15 12.35 4.78
N SER A 204 13.78 13.31 5.62
CA SER A 204 13.95 13.16 7.07
C SER A 204 13.01 12.10 7.67
N PHE A 205 11.76 12.02 7.18
CA PHE A 205 10.81 10.97 7.54
C PHE A 205 11.31 9.59 7.08
N SER A 206 11.89 9.51 5.89
CA SER A 206 12.54 8.31 5.36
C SER A 206 13.74 7.91 6.20
N GLN A 207 14.58 8.86 6.63
CA GLN A 207 15.71 8.59 7.52
C GLN A 207 15.24 8.05 8.87
N LEU A 208 14.17 8.62 9.45
CA LEU A 208 13.57 8.10 10.68
C LEU A 208 13.05 6.67 10.52
N ALA A 209 12.47 6.33 9.37
CA ALA A 209 12.05 4.97 9.06
C ALA A 209 13.25 4.02 9.00
N ILE A 210 14.35 4.44 8.35
CA ILE A 210 15.61 3.69 8.30
C ILE A 210 16.16 3.44 9.70
N ASP A 211 16.23 4.48 10.53
CA ASP A 211 16.77 4.39 11.90
C ASP A 211 15.95 3.43 12.78
N ASN A 212 14.65 3.32 12.52
CA ASN A 212 13.74 2.39 13.19
C ASN A 212 13.59 1.04 12.48
N SER A 213 14.44 0.74 11.49
CA SER A 213 14.40 -0.52 10.72
C SER A 213 13.04 -0.79 10.07
N CYS A 214 12.34 0.26 9.65
CA CYS A 214 11.06 0.23 8.97
C CYS A 214 11.20 0.63 7.49
N GLY A 215 10.22 0.22 6.70
CA GLY A 215 9.85 0.77 5.41
C GLY A 215 8.78 1.87 5.53
N LEU A 216 8.24 2.26 4.38
CA LEU A 216 7.14 3.23 4.27
C LEU A 216 5.94 2.60 3.55
N LEU A 217 4.74 2.79 4.08
CA LEU A 217 3.47 2.36 3.48
C LEU A 217 2.72 3.59 2.98
N THR A 218 2.32 3.57 1.70
CA THR A 218 1.46 4.61 1.14
C THR A 218 0.03 4.12 1.06
N VAL A 219 -0.91 4.92 1.55
CA VAL A 219 -2.35 4.62 1.56
C VAL A 219 -3.15 5.80 1.01
N SER A 220 -4.35 5.52 0.50
CA SER A 220 -5.31 6.50 0.00
C SER A 220 -6.61 6.40 0.79
N ASN A 221 -7.15 7.54 1.21
CA ASN A 221 -8.52 7.66 1.74
C ASN A 221 -8.85 6.62 2.83
N VAL A 222 -7.88 6.28 3.71
CA VAL A 222 -8.11 5.32 4.79
C VAL A 222 -9.06 5.92 5.83
N ASN A 223 -9.95 5.08 6.38
CA ASN A 223 -10.92 5.54 7.37
C ASN A 223 -10.25 5.74 8.73
N GLU A 224 -9.79 6.97 8.99
CA GLU A 224 -9.15 7.37 10.25
C GLU A 224 -9.94 6.95 11.49
N ARG A 225 -11.28 7.04 11.46
CA ARG A 225 -12.11 6.64 12.61
C ARG A 225 -11.95 5.17 12.94
N VAL A 226 -11.89 4.32 11.92
CA VAL A 226 -11.65 2.88 12.07
C VAL A 226 -10.24 2.62 12.59
N ILE A 227 -9.23 3.29 12.03
CA ILE A 227 -7.83 3.10 12.45
C ILE A 227 -7.62 3.53 13.91
N LYS A 228 -8.23 4.64 14.34
CA LYS A 228 -8.21 5.10 15.74
C LYS A 228 -8.92 4.15 16.72
N MET A 229 -9.75 3.22 16.24
CA MET A 229 -10.39 2.19 17.06
C MET A 229 -9.51 0.93 17.23
N ILE A 230 -8.34 0.85 16.58
CA ILE A 230 -7.40 -0.26 16.75
C ILE A 230 -6.83 -0.21 18.17
N GLU A 231 -7.13 -1.23 18.96
CA GLU A 231 -6.60 -1.36 20.31
C GLU A 231 -5.19 -1.97 20.24
N LYS A 232 -4.20 -1.27 20.82
CA LYS A 232 -2.81 -1.76 21.00
C LYS A 232 -2.14 -2.20 19.68
N PRO A 233 -1.87 -1.27 18.75
CA PRO A 233 -1.05 -1.57 17.58
C PRO A 233 0.31 -2.13 18.01
N LYS A 234 0.79 -3.16 17.31
CA LYS A 234 2.07 -3.82 17.65
C LYS A 234 3.29 -2.95 17.40
N LEU A 235 3.25 -2.14 16.34
CA LEU A 235 4.30 -1.17 16.05
C LEU A 235 3.95 0.16 16.72
N SER A 236 4.92 0.72 17.43
CA SER A 236 4.84 2.07 18.00
C SER A 236 6.17 2.76 17.73
N ILE A 237 6.11 3.95 17.18
CA ILE A 237 7.27 4.81 16.93
C ILE A 237 7.02 6.10 17.69
N VAL A 238 7.91 6.38 18.63
CA VAL A 238 7.90 7.64 19.39
C VAL A 238 8.89 8.56 18.73
N LEU A 239 8.38 9.61 18.10
CA LEU A 239 9.19 10.69 17.55
C LEU A 239 9.22 11.87 18.53
N ASP A 240 10.37 12.50 18.67
CA ASP A 240 10.53 13.69 19.50
C ASP A 240 10.02 14.93 18.77
N ARG A 241 8.76 15.31 19.06
CA ARG A 241 8.07 16.42 18.42
C ARG A 241 8.76 17.77 18.65
N ASP A 242 9.40 17.97 19.80
CA ASP A 242 9.96 19.28 20.17
C ASP A 242 11.22 19.62 19.37
N ASN A 243 11.88 18.59 18.83
CA ASN A 243 13.09 18.73 18.03
C ASN A 243 12.82 18.72 16.51
N LEU A 244 11.59 18.48 16.08
CA LEU A 244 11.22 18.23 14.69
C LEU A 244 10.15 19.23 14.21
N LYS A 245 10.59 20.30 13.53
CA LYS A 245 9.70 21.29 12.90
C LYS A 245 9.25 20.80 11.53
N TYR A 246 8.30 19.86 11.50
CA TYR A 246 7.72 19.35 10.28
C TYR A 246 6.29 19.88 10.08
N GLU A 247 6.06 20.59 8.98
CA GLU A 247 4.78 21.16 8.56
C GLU A 247 3.84 20.09 8.00
N TYR A 248 4.37 19.08 7.30
CA TYR A 248 3.58 18.10 6.56
C TYR A 248 3.36 16.79 7.31
N ILE A 249 3.94 16.68 8.51
CA ILE A 249 3.75 15.53 9.39
C ILE A 249 2.59 15.80 10.35
N ILE A 250 1.59 14.92 10.29
CA ILE A 250 0.51 14.89 11.26
C ILE A 250 0.96 14.08 12.47
N TRP A 251 0.94 14.74 13.62
CA TRP A 251 1.26 14.17 14.93
C TRP A 251 -0.01 13.68 15.63
N ASN A 252 0.11 12.70 16.53
CA ASN A 252 -1.00 12.36 17.43
C ASN A 252 -1.38 13.59 18.28
N GLU A 253 -2.68 13.88 18.36
CA GLU A 253 -3.30 14.65 19.44
C GLU A 253 -3.69 13.71 20.59
#